data_AF-A0A1V5D6P6-F1
#
_entry.id   AF-A0A1V5D6P6-F1
#
_cell.length_a   1.000
_cell.length_b   1.000
_cell.length_c   1.000
_cell.angle_alpha   90.00
_cell.angle_beta   90.00
_cell.angle_gamma   90.00
#
_symmetry.space_group_name_H-M   'P 1'
#
loop_
_entity.id
_entity.type
_entity.pdbx_description
1 polymer ?
#
loop_
_entity_poly.entity_id
_entity_poly.type
_entity_poly.pdbx_seq_one_letter_code
_entity_poly.pdbx_strand_id
1 'polypeptide(L)'
;MSDTVRGIVINLANQGITTYDHYSFNSLCLFNGKCLGASDQGIFVLDGERDSDAAIDAEIETGITDMGTSLKKRVTDAAISLKADGPYELTMVSDKTYRRSYQVTNDRVNGHHTSKVDCAKGIKARYWGAGFRNTEGSDFELQSVRIITEIVARRV
;
A
#
# COMPACT_ATOMS: atom_id res chain seq x y z
N MET A 1 -13.17 20.21 -19.96
CA MET A 1 -12.36 19.60 -18.90
C MET A 1 -13.34 18.91 -17.98
N SER A 2 -13.25 17.58 -17.84
CA SER A 2 -14.02 16.88 -16.81
C SER A 2 -13.37 17.24 -15.48
N ASP A 3 -14.14 17.80 -14.54
CA ASP A 3 -13.63 18.06 -13.20
C ASP A 3 -13.29 16.72 -12.55
N THR A 4 -12.01 16.49 -12.26
CA THR A 4 -11.57 15.28 -11.59
C THR A 4 -11.91 15.34 -10.11
N VAL A 5 -12.83 14.48 -9.69
CA VAL A 5 -13.24 14.34 -8.30
C VAL A 5 -12.36 13.29 -7.60
N ARG A 6 -11.99 13.55 -6.35
CA ARG A 6 -11.33 12.59 -5.48
C ARG A 6 -12.32 11.97 -4.52
N GLY A 7 -12.47 10.65 -4.58
CA GLY A 7 -13.19 9.88 -3.58
C GLY A 7 -12.35 9.69 -2.32
N ILE A 8 -12.94 9.89 -1.15
CA ILE A 8 -12.28 9.66 0.14
C ILE A 8 -13.17 8.75 0.98
N VAL A 9 -12.63 7.61 1.41
CA VAL A 9 -13.29 6.64 2.28
C VAL A 9 -12.47 6.51 3.56
N ILE A 10 -13.14 6.48 4.71
CA ILE A 10 -12.50 6.32 6.01
C ILE A 10 -13.02 5.05 6.66
N ASN A 11 -12.12 4.17 7.06
CA ASN A 11 -12.44 3.05 7.92
C ASN A 11 -12.61 3.55 9.35
N LEU A 12 -13.83 3.51 9.89
CA LEU A 12 -14.13 4.04 11.22
C LEU A 12 -13.50 3.25 12.38
N ALA A 13 -13.14 1.98 12.16
CA ALA A 13 -12.55 1.13 13.21
C ALA A 13 -11.08 1.46 13.46
N ASN A 14 -10.34 1.87 12.43
CA ASN A 14 -8.89 2.13 12.53
C ASN A 14 -8.45 3.51 11.98
N GLN A 15 -9.40 4.33 11.53
CA GLN A 15 -9.16 5.64 10.92
C GLN A 15 -8.28 5.62 9.66
N GLY A 16 -8.11 4.45 9.04
CA GLY A 16 -7.42 4.32 7.76
C GLY A 16 -8.19 5.05 6.66
N ILE A 17 -7.45 5.77 5.80
CA ILE A 17 -8.01 6.55 4.71
C ILE A 17 -7.67 5.86 3.40
N THR A 18 -8.68 5.63 2.57
CA THR A 18 -8.51 5.21 1.18
C THR A 18 -8.94 6.37 0.28
N THR A 19 -8.10 6.72 -0.68
CA THR A 19 -8.41 7.73 -1.69
C THR A 19 -8.50 7.10 -3.07
N TYR A 20 -9.51 7.49 -3.83
CA TYR A 20 -9.69 7.10 -5.23
C TYR A 20 -9.52 8.34 -6.10
N ASP A 21 -8.53 8.34 -6.97
CA ASP A 21 -8.33 9.40 -7.96
C ASP A 21 -9.19 9.14 -9.21
N HIS A 22 -9.55 10.20 -9.94
CA HIS A 22 -10.42 10.15 -11.12
C HIS A 22 -11.80 9.51 -10.86
N TYR A 23 -12.24 9.49 -9.61
CA TYR A 23 -13.42 8.76 -9.17
C TYR A 23 -14.69 9.61 -9.31
N SER A 24 -15.15 9.78 -10.55
CA SER A 24 -16.23 10.71 -10.94
C SER A 24 -17.65 10.20 -10.64
N PHE A 25 -17.84 9.54 -9.49
CA PHE A 25 -19.13 9.07 -9.00
C PHE A 25 -19.58 9.90 -7.80
N ASN A 26 -20.85 10.31 -7.81
CA ASN A 26 -21.42 11.12 -6.72
C ASN A 26 -22.26 10.30 -5.73
N SER A 27 -22.62 9.07 -6.10
CA SER A 27 -23.43 8.15 -5.28
C SER A 27 -22.92 6.73 -5.44
N LEU A 28 -22.88 5.98 -4.34
CA LEU A 28 -22.43 4.59 -4.31
C LEU A 28 -23.48 3.72 -3.62
N CYS A 29 -23.69 2.50 -4.12
CA CYS A 29 -24.50 1.52 -3.40
C CYS A 29 -23.99 0.09 -3.64
N LEU A 30 -24.19 -0.78 -2.64
CA LEU A 30 -24.05 -2.22 -2.81
C LEU A 30 -25.43 -2.80 -3.11
N PHE A 31 -25.61 -3.37 -4.30
CA PHE A 31 -26.89 -3.96 -4.71
C PHE A 31 -26.64 -5.33 -5.36
N ASN A 32 -27.32 -6.35 -4.85
CA ASN A 32 -27.21 -7.73 -5.32
C ASN A 32 -25.74 -8.23 -5.45
N GLY A 33 -24.91 -7.90 -4.45
CA GLY A 33 -23.49 -8.29 -4.42
C GLY A 33 -22.57 -7.47 -5.33
N LYS A 34 -23.07 -6.44 -6.02
CA LYS A 34 -22.28 -5.56 -6.89
C LYS A 34 -22.16 -4.17 -6.31
N CYS A 35 -20.95 -3.61 -6.35
CA CYS A 35 -20.73 -2.21 -6.06
C CYS A 35 -21.16 -1.39 -7.28
N LEU A 36 -22.05 -0.44 -7.10
CA LEU A 36 -22.58 0.43 -8.16
C LEU A 36 -22.18 1.88 -7.87
N GLY A 37 -21.79 2.59 -8.91
CA GLY A 37 -21.52 4.03 -8.88
C GLY A 37 -22.46 4.77 -9.83
N ALA A 38 -23.02 5.89 -9.38
CA ALA A 38 -23.83 6.76 -10.21
C ALA A 38 -23.13 8.09 -10.50
N SER A 39 -23.30 8.58 -11.72
CA SER A 39 -22.88 9.90 -12.19
C SER A 39 -23.97 10.51 -13.07
N ASP A 40 -23.71 11.68 -13.65
CA ASP A 40 -24.58 12.28 -14.67
C ASP A 40 -24.66 11.45 -15.98
N GLN A 41 -23.71 10.53 -16.18
CA GLN A 41 -23.68 9.61 -17.32
C GLN A 41 -24.46 8.30 -17.07
N GLY A 42 -24.98 8.07 -15.86
CA GLY A 42 -25.77 6.89 -15.52
C GLY A 42 -25.23 6.09 -14.33
N ILE A 43 -25.60 4.81 -14.27
CA ILE A 43 -25.21 3.87 -13.21
C ILE A 43 -24.30 2.81 -13.80
N PHE A 44 -23.15 2.63 -13.16
CA PHE A 44 -22.08 1.73 -13.60
C PHE A 44 -21.79 0.71 -12.51
N VAL A 45 -21.42 -0.50 -12.91
CA VAL A 45 -20.83 -1.48 -11.99
C VAL A 45 -19.38 -1.10 -11.79
N LEU A 46 -18.96 -0.99 -10.53
CA LEU A 46 -17.59 -0.66 -10.14
C LEU A 46 -16.79 -1.95 -10.02
N ASP A 47 -16.30 -2.40 -11.16
CA ASP A 47 -15.55 -3.64 -11.34
C ASP A 47 -14.53 -3.46 -12.48
N GLY A 48 -13.60 -4.39 -12.61
CA GLY A 48 -12.56 -4.39 -13.63
C GLY A 48 -11.20 -3.88 -13.15
N GLU A 49 -10.18 -4.16 -13.97
CA GLU A 49 -8.76 -3.95 -13.66
C GLU A 49 -8.19 -2.69 -14.35
N ARG A 50 -9.01 -1.97 -15.13
CA ARG A 50 -8.58 -0.87 -15.99
C ARG A 50 -9.49 0.34 -15.91
N ASP A 51 -8.88 1.52 -15.94
CA ASP A 51 -9.55 2.78 -16.25
C ASP A 51 -9.31 3.10 -17.73
N SER A 52 -10.29 2.76 -18.57
CA SER A 52 -10.15 2.71 -20.03
C SER A 52 -9.00 1.78 -20.46
N ASP A 53 -7.91 2.32 -21.01
CA ASP A 53 -6.75 1.55 -21.47
C ASP A 53 -5.65 1.46 -20.40
N ALA A 54 -5.75 2.22 -19.30
CA ALA A 54 -4.75 2.27 -18.24
C ALA A 54 -5.03 1.22 -17.17
N ALA A 55 -3.98 0.52 -16.73
CA ALA A 55 -4.05 -0.37 -15.58
C ALA A 55 -4.24 0.43 -14.27
N ILE A 56 -5.00 -0.12 -13.33
CA ILE A 56 -5.25 0.54 -12.03
C ILE A 56 -4.19 0.11 -11.02
N ASP A 57 -3.26 1.01 -10.71
CA ASP A 57 -2.33 0.84 -9.60
C ASP A 57 -2.97 1.25 -8.26
N ALA A 58 -2.58 0.57 -7.19
CA ALA A 58 -2.92 0.85 -5.81
C ALA A 58 -1.64 1.03 -4.98
N GLU A 59 -1.68 1.99 -4.07
CA GLU A 59 -0.59 2.27 -3.12
C GLU A 59 -1.14 2.29 -1.71
N ILE A 60 -0.37 1.72 -0.78
CA ILE A 60 -0.67 1.66 0.64
C ILE A 60 0.53 2.26 1.36
N GLU A 61 0.29 3.21 2.26
CA GLU A 61 1.31 3.69 3.19
C GLU A 61 0.85 3.48 4.63
N THR A 62 1.74 2.93 5.46
CA THR A 62 1.49 2.80 6.90
C THR A 62 1.80 4.11 7.62
N GLY A 63 1.23 4.28 8.82
CA GLY A 63 1.73 5.28 9.75
C GLY A 63 3.21 5.06 10.06
N ILE A 64 3.95 6.15 10.30
CA ILE A 64 5.34 6.11 10.76
C ILE A 64 5.33 6.13 12.29
N THR A 65 5.91 5.10 12.92
CA THR A 65 5.92 4.96 14.39
C THR A 65 7.31 4.71 14.92
N ASP A 66 7.53 4.91 16.22
CA ASP A 66 8.81 4.57 16.86
C ASP A 66 8.90 3.10 17.29
N MET A 67 7.91 2.27 16.90
CA MET A 67 7.86 0.84 17.18
C MET A 67 8.04 0.53 18.68
N GLY A 68 7.54 1.41 19.55
CA GLY A 68 7.53 1.22 21.00
C GLY A 68 8.85 1.55 21.71
N THR A 69 9.80 2.22 21.05
CA THR A 69 11.06 2.61 21.69
C THR A 69 11.62 3.94 21.17
N SER A 70 12.19 4.74 22.08
CA SER A 70 12.86 6.00 21.77
C SER A 70 14.23 5.83 21.10
N LEU A 71 14.77 4.60 21.08
CA LEU A 71 16.08 4.32 20.50
C LEU A 71 16.05 4.31 18.97
N LYS A 72 17.18 4.69 18.35
CA LYS A 72 17.36 4.55 16.91
C LYS A 72 17.42 3.08 16.52
N LYS A 73 16.83 2.78 15.38
CA LYS A 73 16.69 1.45 14.82
C LYS A 73 17.22 1.45 13.39
N ARG A 74 17.78 0.32 12.96
CA ARG A 74 18.09 0.04 11.57
C ARG A 74 17.12 -1.03 11.09
N VAL A 75 16.48 -0.80 9.95
CA VAL A 75 15.70 -1.85 9.27
C VAL A 75 16.69 -2.82 8.62
N THR A 76 16.60 -4.10 8.97
CA THR A 76 17.39 -5.15 8.31
C THR A 76 16.62 -5.71 7.12
N ASP A 77 15.34 -6.00 7.33
CA ASP A 77 14.50 -6.71 6.38
C ASP A 77 13.03 -6.31 6.59
N ALA A 78 12.20 -6.69 5.62
CA ALA A 78 10.76 -6.71 5.79
C ALA A 78 10.22 -8.08 5.40
N ALA A 79 9.20 -8.55 6.12
CA ALA A 79 8.41 -9.72 5.75
C ALA A 79 7.02 -9.27 5.33
N ILE A 80 6.61 -9.62 4.11
CA ILE A 80 5.33 -9.25 3.52
C ILE A 80 4.54 -10.53 3.33
N SER A 81 3.40 -10.64 3.99
CA SER A 81 2.46 -11.76 3.78
C SER A 81 1.40 -11.31 2.81
N LEU A 82 1.39 -11.91 1.61
CA LEU A 82 0.50 -11.53 0.53
C LEU A 82 0.24 -12.69 -0.43
N LYS A 83 -0.79 -12.52 -1.26
CA LYS A 83 -0.93 -13.16 -2.56
C LYS A 83 -0.84 -12.04 -3.60
N ALA A 84 -0.10 -12.24 -4.67
CA ALA A 84 -0.05 -11.31 -5.79
C ALA A 84 0.19 -12.11 -7.07
N ASP A 85 -0.25 -11.62 -8.21
CA ASP A 85 -0.05 -12.29 -9.51
C ASP A 85 1.07 -11.66 -10.36
N GLY A 86 1.63 -10.54 -9.90
CA GLY A 86 2.71 -9.83 -10.57
C GLY A 86 3.65 -9.09 -9.63
N PRO A 87 4.56 -8.27 -10.20
CA PRO A 87 5.54 -7.53 -9.44
C PRO A 87 4.90 -6.45 -8.55
N TYR A 88 5.62 -6.12 -7.47
CA TYR A 88 5.24 -5.06 -6.56
C TYR A 88 6.46 -4.38 -5.97
N GLU A 89 6.25 -3.20 -5.41
CA GLU A 89 7.27 -2.39 -4.78
C GLU A 89 7.02 -2.28 -3.27
N LEU A 90 8.04 -2.59 -2.48
CA LEU A 90 8.08 -2.28 -1.06
C LEU A 90 8.89 -1.01 -0.85
N THR A 91 8.35 -0.05 -0.10
CA THR A 91 9.05 1.19 0.23
C THR A 91 9.29 1.31 1.73
N MET A 92 10.53 1.53 2.16
CA MET A 92 10.83 1.92 3.54
C MET A 92 10.81 3.44 3.67
N VAL A 93 10.06 3.96 4.64
CA VAL A 93 9.95 5.39 4.93
C VAL A 93 10.39 5.71 6.35
N SER A 94 11.12 6.81 6.49
CA SER A 94 11.59 7.33 7.78
C SER A 94 11.72 8.85 7.74
N ASP A 95 11.39 9.50 8.86
CA ASP A 95 11.68 10.92 9.17
C ASP A 95 11.64 11.88 7.96
N LYS A 96 10.44 12.00 7.35
CA LYS A 96 10.00 12.94 6.29
C LYS A 96 10.84 13.07 5.01
N THR A 97 12.02 12.47 4.94
CA THR A 97 12.99 12.69 3.87
C THR A 97 13.58 11.40 3.33
N TYR A 98 13.56 10.33 4.13
CA TYR A 98 14.03 9.03 3.67
C TYR A 98 12.86 8.24 3.10
N ARG A 99 12.94 7.97 1.79
CA ARG A 99 12.10 6.99 1.09
C ARG A 99 13.04 6.11 0.27
N ARG A 100 12.92 4.79 0.41
CA ARG A 100 13.66 3.86 -0.42
C ARG A 100 12.80 2.69 -0.83
N SER A 101 12.73 2.50 -2.14
CA SER A 101 11.95 1.44 -2.74
C SER A 101 12.80 0.21 -3.10
N TYR A 102 12.14 -0.93 -3.06
CA TYR A 102 12.67 -2.25 -3.36
C TYR A 102 11.67 -2.96 -4.27
N GLN A 103 12.08 -3.18 -5.51
CA GLN A 103 11.30 -3.93 -6.49
C GLN A 103 11.36 -5.41 -6.14
N VAL A 104 10.20 -6.05 -6.07
CA VAL A 104 10.07 -7.47 -5.76
C VAL A 104 9.40 -8.16 -6.93
N THR A 105 10.18 -8.98 -7.63
CA THR A 105 9.61 -9.94 -8.58
C THR A 105 8.90 -11.02 -7.79
N ASN A 106 7.63 -11.23 -8.07
CA ASN A 106 6.87 -12.30 -7.49
C ASN A 106 6.80 -13.47 -8.47
N ASP A 107 7.49 -14.56 -8.16
CA ASP A 107 7.45 -15.81 -8.90
C ASP A 107 6.39 -16.80 -8.36
N ARG A 108 5.67 -16.41 -7.30
CA ARG A 108 4.71 -17.24 -6.56
C ARG A 108 3.28 -16.78 -6.82
N VAL A 109 2.89 -16.87 -8.09
CA VAL A 109 1.58 -16.46 -8.62
C VAL A 109 0.41 -17.18 -7.91
N ASN A 110 0.65 -18.38 -7.38
CA ASN A 110 -0.41 -19.20 -6.78
C ASN A 110 -0.32 -19.27 -5.25
N GLY A 111 -1.15 -18.48 -4.58
CA GLY A 111 -1.48 -18.60 -3.17
C GLY A 111 -0.79 -17.59 -2.24
N HIS A 112 -1.28 -17.54 -1.00
CA HIS A 112 -0.67 -16.70 0.04
C HIS A 112 0.71 -17.23 0.39
N HIS A 113 1.68 -16.33 0.38
CA HIS A 113 3.05 -16.61 0.79
C HIS A 113 3.62 -15.45 1.60
N THR A 114 4.78 -15.68 2.21
CA THR A 114 5.56 -14.60 2.83
C THR A 114 6.82 -14.38 2.02
N SER A 115 6.98 -13.14 1.55
CA SER A 115 8.18 -12.66 0.87
C SER A 115 9.06 -11.88 1.84
N LYS A 116 10.36 -12.19 1.84
CA LYS A 116 11.37 -11.47 2.63
C LYS A 116 12.13 -10.52 1.71
N VAL A 117 12.19 -9.24 2.08
CA VAL A 117 12.90 -8.20 1.34
C VAL A 117 14.04 -7.66 2.19
N ASP A 118 15.29 -7.83 1.72
CA ASP A 118 16.46 -7.33 2.43
C ASP A 118 16.55 -5.80 2.29
N CYS A 119 16.37 -5.11 3.41
CA CYS A 119 16.27 -3.66 3.49
C CYS A 119 17.54 -2.99 4.05
N ALA A 120 18.54 -3.77 4.45
CA ALA A 120 19.75 -3.31 5.11
C ALA A 120 20.58 -2.35 4.24
N LYS A 121 20.46 -1.04 4.50
CA LYS A 121 21.15 0.01 3.74
C LYS A 121 21.87 1.05 4.60
N GLY A 122 22.11 0.72 5.88
CA GLY A 122 22.93 1.54 6.79
C GLY A 122 22.20 2.74 7.42
N ILE A 123 20.93 2.96 7.09
CA ILE A 123 20.13 4.05 7.65
C ILE A 123 19.70 3.72 9.08
N LYS A 124 19.82 4.72 9.96
CA LYS A 124 19.49 4.63 11.38
C LYS A 124 18.50 5.74 11.71
N ALA A 125 17.28 5.36 12.05
CA ALA A 125 16.23 6.32 12.39
C ALA A 125 15.39 5.83 13.56
N ARG A 126 14.71 6.77 14.22
CA ARG A 126 13.82 6.44 15.33
C ARG A 126 12.47 5.96 14.82
N TYR A 127 11.94 6.64 13.81
CA TYR A 127 10.60 6.41 13.28
C TYR A 127 10.67 5.72 11.93
N TRP A 128 9.88 4.66 11.77
CA TRP A 128 9.82 3.87 10.56
C TRP A 128 8.37 3.57 10.17
N GLY A 129 8.13 3.50 8.87
CA GLY A 129 6.92 2.99 8.25
C GLY A 129 7.26 2.26 6.96
N ALA A 130 6.24 1.71 6.31
CA ALA A 130 6.37 1.06 5.03
C ALA A 130 5.30 1.54 4.04
N GLY A 131 5.65 1.52 2.77
CA GLY A 131 4.73 1.61 1.65
C GLY A 131 4.71 0.29 0.87
N PHE A 132 3.57 -0.02 0.27
CA PHE A 132 3.40 -1.12 -0.67
C PHE A 132 2.69 -0.58 -1.90
N ARG A 133 3.13 -0.99 -3.09
CA ARG A 133 2.50 -0.61 -4.35
C ARG A 133 2.53 -1.81 -5.31
N ASN A 134 1.39 -2.15 -5.91
CA ASN A 134 1.40 -3.04 -7.07
C ASN A 134 1.88 -2.27 -8.30
N THR A 135 2.42 -3.00 -9.28
CA THR A 135 2.87 -2.39 -10.54
C THR A 135 2.12 -3.01 -11.69
N GLU A 136 1.86 -2.21 -12.73
CA GLU A 136 1.18 -2.66 -13.97
C GLU A 136 -0.24 -3.19 -13.69
N GLY A 137 -0.90 -2.70 -12.64
CA GLY A 137 -2.23 -3.15 -12.21
C GLY A 137 -2.33 -4.60 -11.74
N SER A 138 -1.20 -5.21 -11.33
CA SER A 138 -1.18 -6.58 -10.80
C SER A 138 -2.14 -6.74 -9.62
N ASP A 139 -2.92 -7.82 -9.58
CA ASP A 139 -3.83 -8.11 -8.49
C ASP A 139 -3.06 -8.55 -7.23
N PHE A 140 -3.59 -8.20 -6.06
CA PHE A 140 -2.99 -8.60 -4.79
C PHE A 140 -3.97 -8.65 -3.62
N GLU A 141 -3.68 -9.56 -2.69
CA GLU A 141 -4.27 -9.62 -1.36
C GLU A 141 -3.14 -9.42 -0.33
N LEU A 142 -3.08 -8.27 0.31
CA LEU A 142 -2.07 -7.94 1.32
C LEU A 142 -2.60 -8.24 2.72
N GLN A 143 -1.95 -9.15 3.44
CA GLN A 143 -2.33 -9.51 4.81
C GLN A 143 -1.51 -8.75 5.85
N SER A 144 -0.19 -8.63 5.67
CA SER A 144 0.64 -7.89 6.61
C SER A 144 1.96 -7.43 6.01
N VAL A 145 2.46 -6.30 6.53
CA VAL A 145 3.84 -5.83 6.33
C VAL A 145 4.51 -5.76 7.69
N ARG A 146 5.55 -6.57 7.89
CA ARG A 146 6.33 -6.60 9.13
C ARG A 146 7.72 -6.04 8.87
N ILE A 147 8.02 -4.91 9.50
CA ILE A 147 9.34 -4.29 9.46
C ILE A 147 10.21 -4.93 10.55
N ILE A 148 11.36 -5.49 10.16
CA ILE A 148 12.30 -6.14 11.08
C ILE A 148 13.42 -5.15 11.36
N THR A 149 13.61 -4.84 12.64
CA THR A 149 14.57 -3.81 13.07
C THR A 149 15.51 -4.28 14.15
N GLU A 150 16.72 -3.73 14.13
CA GLU A 150 17.70 -3.85 15.20
C GLU A 150 17.88 -2.51 15.91
N ILE A 151 17.88 -2.53 17.24
CA ILE A 151 18.20 -1.36 18.06
C ILE A 151 19.68 -1.02 17.89
N VAL A 152 19.95 0.23 17.58
CA VAL A 152 21.32 0.76 17.52
C VAL A 152 21.61 1.49 18.82
N ALA A 153 22.09 0.74 19.81
CA ALA A 153 22.63 1.32 21.04
C ALA A 153 24.05 1.85 20.79
N ARG A 154 24.35 3.03 21.31
CA ARG A 154 25.73 3.54 21.34
C ARG A 154 26.49 2.71 22.37
N ARG A 155 27.59 2.06 21.97
CA ARG A 155 28.57 1.58 22.96
C ARG A 155 29.18 2.81 23.62
N VAL A 156 29.02 2.91 24.94
CA VAL A 156 29.74 3.87 25.79
C VAL A 156 30.99 3.19 26.29
#